data_AF-A0A7X6PA90-F1
#
_entry.id   AF-A0A7X6PA90-F1
#
_cell.length_a   1.000
_cell.length_b   1.000
_cell.length_c   1.000
_cell.angle_alpha   90.00
_cell.angle_beta   90.00
_cell.angle_gamma   90.00
#
_symmetry.space_group_name_H-M   'P 1'
#
loop_
_entity.id
_entity.type
_entity.pdbx_description
1 polymer ?
#
loop_
_entity_poly.entity_id
_entity_poly.type
_entity_poly.pdbx_seq_one_letter_code
_entity_poly.pdbx_strand_id
1 'polypeptide(L)'
;MRNRISKILPLLLLMSVLLISLAYAQDNATATAPDTAVTTTTTTEQTSPTETEAVQKSSGLRSVAEFLFGRALVQEFLNGGWAMWPILAVFIYGIAYSIWKFISLMYAKINLNDFLNQIVPLIKEKKIKEAIETAKKTRGPVAAVVFAGLEKAEQGIEAVEKNMENA
;
A
#
# COMPACT_ATOMS: atom_id res chain seq x y z
N MET A 1 8.71 -3.97 16.35
CA MET A 1 8.95 -3.12 15.15
C MET A 1 7.83 -2.12 14.84
N ARG A 2 6.58 -2.36 15.29
CA ARG A 2 5.40 -1.48 15.11
C ARG A 2 5.58 0.00 15.51
N ASN A 3 6.37 0.28 16.56
CA ASN A 3 6.52 1.64 17.10
C ASN A 3 7.50 2.52 16.32
N ARG A 4 8.37 1.91 15.49
CA ARG A 4 9.31 2.66 14.63
C ARG A 4 8.52 3.19 13.44
N ILE A 5 7.85 2.30 12.70
CA ILE A 5 7.13 2.58 11.43
C ILE A 5 6.02 3.63 11.60
N SER A 6 5.25 3.57 12.70
CA SER A 6 4.21 4.57 12.98
C SER A 6 4.74 6.00 13.18
N LYS A 7 6.03 6.18 13.49
CA LYS A 7 6.66 7.50 13.65
C LYS A 7 7.35 7.99 12.38
N ILE A 8 7.84 7.07 11.54
CA ILE A 8 8.51 7.40 10.27
C ILE A 8 7.51 7.78 9.17
N LEU A 9 6.31 7.18 9.18
CA LEU A 9 5.27 7.46 8.20
C LEU A 9 4.80 8.94 8.18
N PRO A 10 4.45 9.58 9.32
CA PRO A 10 4.09 11.00 9.31
C PRO A 10 5.29 11.91 9.00
N LEU A 11 6.51 11.54 9.43
CA LEU A 11 7.72 12.31 9.13
C LEU A 11 8.04 12.33 7.63
N LEU A 12 7.91 11.18 6.95
CA LEU A 12 8.13 11.07 5.51
C LEU A 12 7.05 11.82 4.71
N LEU A 13 5.80 11.78 5.18
CA LEU A 13 4.70 12.53 4.58
C LEU A 13 4.93 14.05 4.74
N LEU A 14 5.37 14.50 5.91
CA LEU A 14 5.68 15.91 6.18
C LEU A 14 6.92 16.41 5.39
N MET A 15 7.93 15.56 5.23
CA MET A 15 9.08 15.83 4.33
C MET A 15 8.65 15.92 2.86
N SER A 16 7.74 15.06 2.40
CA SER A 16 7.25 15.12 1.02
C SER A 16 6.44 16.40 0.75
N VAL A 17 5.63 16.84 1.72
CA VAL A 17 4.87 18.10 1.65
C VAL A 17 5.79 19.31 1.66
N LEU A 18 6.89 19.26 2.44
CA LEU A 18 7.90 20.32 2.46
C LEU A 18 8.68 20.40 1.13
N LEU A 19 9.04 19.26 0.54
CA LEU A 19 9.72 19.18 -0.76
C LEU A 19 8.84 19.71 -1.90
N ILE A 20 7.53 19.44 -1.85
CA ILE A 20 6.56 19.97 -2.80
C ILE A 20 6.44 21.49 -2.67
N SER A 21 6.49 22.02 -1.44
CA SER A 21 6.41 23.47 -1.16
C SER A 21 7.64 24.24 -1.68
N LEU A 22 8.84 23.66 -1.61
CA LEU A 22 10.05 24.27 -2.19
C LEU A 22 9.98 24.36 -3.73
N ALA A 23 9.33 23.40 -4.39
CA ALA A 23 9.18 23.43 -5.85
C ALA A 23 8.28 24.59 -6.33
N TYR A 24 7.31 25.02 -5.53
CA TYR A 24 6.45 26.17 -5.82
C TYR A 24 7.12 27.52 -5.48
N ALA A 25 8.27 27.53 -4.79
CA ALA A 25 8.94 28.76 -4.36
C ALA A 25 9.99 29.29 -5.35
N GLN A 26 10.37 28.53 -6.39
CA GLN A 26 11.33 28.98 -7.40
C GLN A 26 10.72 29.71 -8.60
N ASP A 27 9.40 29.84 -8.69
CA ASP A 27 8.74 30.52 -9.80
C ASP A 27 8.50 32.01 -9.52
N ASN A 28 9.56 32.77 -9.16
CA ASN A 28 9.50 34.25 -9.14
C ASN A 28 10.85 34.97 -8.92
N ALA A 29 11.92 34.55 -9.61
CA ALA A 29 13.11 35.39 -9.70
C ALA A 29 13.90 35.14 -10.99
N THR A 30 13.51 35.81 -12.08
CA THR A 30 14.46 36.36 -13.07
C THR A 30 13.76 37.48 -13.83
N ALA A 31 13.94 38.72 -13.34
CA ALA A 31 13.82 39.90 -14.18
C ALA A 31 15.16 40.11 -14.87
N THR A 32 15.20 40.10 -16.21
CA THR A 32 16.02 40.96 -17.09
C THR A 32 15.63 40.66 -18.55
N ALA A 33 14.97 41.63 -19.20
CA ALA A 33 14.97 41.86 -20.66
C ALA A 33 15.97 43.04 -20.93
N PRO A 34 16.41 43.39 -22.16
CA PRO A 34 15.92 43.08 -23.54
C PRO A 34 17.06 42.50 -24.44
N ASP A 35 16.90 42.11 -25.72
CA ASP A 35 16.68 42.99 -26.88
C ASP A 35 16.59 42.21 -28.23
N THR A 36 15.84 42.81 -29.16
CA THR A 36 15.92 42.77 -30.64
C THR A 36 15.28 41.63 -31.47
N ALA A 37 14.07 41.95 -31.97
CA ALA A 37 13.55 41.92 -33.35
C ALA A 37 13.62 40.65 -34.24
N VAL A 38 12.47 40.23 -34.78
CA VAL A 38 11.96 40.63 -36.12
C VAL A 38 10.56 40.04 -36.37
N THR A 39 9.74 40.90 -36.99
CA THR A 39 8.31 40.93 -37.34
C THR A 39 7.81 39.91 -38.38
N THR A 40 6.49 39.67 -38.37
CA THR A 40 5.55 39.59 -39.54
C THR A 40 4.80 38.24 -39.63
N THR A 41 3.47 38.05 -39.72
CA THR A 41 2.25 38.89 -39.71
C THR A 41 1.00 37.95 -39.79
N THR A 42 -0.12 38.36 -39.17
CA THR A 42 -1.56 38.02 -39.45
C THR A 42 -2.28 36.83 -38.76
N THR A 43 -2.89 37.15 -37.61
CA THR A 43 -4.29 37.01 -37.09
C THR A 43 -5.39 36.62 -38.13
N THR A 44 -6.44 35.82 -37.88
CA THR A 44 -7.57 36.06 -36.94
C THR A 44 -8.44 34.79 -36.67
N GLU A 45 -8.79 34.59 -35.39
CA GLU A 45 -9.98 33.98 -34.70
C GLU A 45 -10.53 32.59 -35.11
N GLN A 46 -10.58 31.54 -34.28
CA GLN A 46 -11.03 31.30 -32.88
C GLN A 46 -12.50 30.86 -32.76
N THR A 47 -12.75 29.61 -32.37
CA THR A 47 -13.82 29.19 -31.44
C THR A 47 -13.44 27.82 -30.85
N SER A 48 -12.98 27.86 -29.60
CA SER A 48 -12.90 26.74 -28.64
C SER A 48 -13.85 27.11 -27.49
N PRO A 49 -14.40 26.16 -26.73
CA PRO A 49 -13.64 25.73 -25.55
C PRO A 49 -13.75 24.21 -25.33
N THR A 50 -12.66 23.52 -25.64
CA THR A 50 -12.22 22.35 -24.88
C THR A 50 -11.18 22.84 -23.89
N GLU A 51 -11.50 22.76 -22.60
CA GLU A 51 -10.57 23.04 -21.50
C GLU A 51 -10.44 21.78 -20.66
N THR A 52 -9.44 20.97 -20.99
CA THR A 52 -8.87 19.95 -20.09
C THR A 52 -7.50 20.48 -19.69
N GLU A 53 -7.46 21.24 -18.61
CA GLU A 53 -6.23 21.49 -17.87
C GLU A 53 -5.77 20.18 -17.22
N ALA A 54 -4.64 19.64 -17.67
CA ALA A 54 -3.75 18.80 -16.83
C ALA A 54 -2.48 18.40 -17.58
N VAL A 55 -1.65 19.34 -18.04
CA VAL A 55 -0.27 18.98 -18.40
C VAL A 55 0.70 20.08 -17.98
N GLN A 56 1.03 20.14 -16.70
CA GLN A 56 2.23 20.86 -16.23
C GLN A 56 2.73 20.34 -14.86
N LYS A 57 2.98 19.03 -14.75
CA LYS A 57 3.87 18.47 -13.70
C LYS A 57 4.34 17.04 -14.04
N SER A 58 5.06 16.83 -15.15
CA SER A 58 5.46 15.47 -15.56
C SER A 58 6.97 15.22 -15.74
N SER A 59 7.85 16.17 -15.45
CA SER A 59 9.30 16.00 -15.66
C SER A 59 9.88 14.78 -14.92
N GLY A 60 9.52 14.59 -13.63
CA GLY A 60 9.93 13.40 -12.87
C GLY A 60 9.21 12.11 -13.29
N LEU A 61 7.92 12.20 -13.63
CA LEU A 61 7.08 11.03 -13.94
C LEU A 61 7.42 10.41 -15.30
N ARG A 62 7.82 11.22 -16.29
CA ARG A 62 8.29 10.75 -17.61
C ARG A 62 9.55 9.89 -17.50
N SER A 63 10.51 10.27 -16.64
CA SER A 63 11.74 9.50 -16.46
C SER A 63 11.49 8.11 -15.87
N VAL A 64 10.57 8.02 -14.90
CA VAL A 64 10.18 6.74 -14.26
C VAL A 64 9.38 5.88 -15.23
N ALA A 65 8.52 6.49 -16.05
CA ALA A 65 7.78 5.78 -17.10
C ALA A 65 8.70 5.25 -18.20
N GLU A 66 9.69 6.04 -18.66
CA GLU A 66 10.67 5.58 -19.64
C GLU A 66 11.57 4.46 -19.10
N PHE A 67 11.86 4.45 -17.80
CA PHE A 67 12.63 3.37 -17.16
C PHE A 67 11.81 2.09 -16.95
N LEU A 68 10.55 2.19 -16.49
CA LEU A 68 9.71 1.02 -16.16
C LEU A 68 8.98 0.44 -17.36
N PHE A 69 8.56 1.27 -18.30
CA PHE A 69 7.73 0.87 -19.44
C PHE A 69 8.45 1.03 -20.78
N GLY A 70 9.65 1.64 -20.81
CA GLY A 70 10.37 1.85 -22.06
C GLY A 70 9.68 2.86 -22.98
N ARG A 71 10.48 3.53 -23.81
CA ARG A 71 9.98 4.56 -24.73
C ARG A 71 8.93 4.01 -25.72
N ALA A 72 9.06 2.74 -26.12
CA ALA A 72 8.13 2.10 -27.05
C ALA A 72 6.72 1.90 -26.46
N LEU A 73 6.59 1.36 -25.24
CA LEU A 73 5.25 1.13 -24.65
C LEU A 73 4.56 2.44 -24.28
N VAL A 74 5.33 3.47 -23.88
CA VAL A 74 4.77 4.80 -23.59
C VAL A 74 4.25 5.47 -24.88
N GLN A 75 4.94 5.29 -26.01
CA GLN A 75 4.46 5.81 -27.30
C GLN A 75 3.19 5.08 -27.77
N GLU A 76 3.15 3.75 -27.65
CA GLU A 76 1.92 2.98 -27.96
C GLU A 76 0.76 3.34 -27.03
N PHE A 77 1.05 3.66 -25.76
CA PHE A 77 0.04 4.14 -24.81
C PHE A 77 -0.58 5.48 -25.25
N LEU A 78 0.25 6.41 -25.74
CA LEU A 78 -0.22 7.71 -26.26
C LEU A 78 -0.98 7.56 -27.58
N ASN A 79 -0.58 6.61 -28.43
CA ASN A 79 -1.23 6.33 -29.72
C ASN A 79 -2.56 5.54 -29.57
N GLY A 80 -2.78 4.86 -28.44
CA GLY A 80 -3.95 4.01 -28.20
C GLY A 80 -5.29 4.74 -27.95
N GLY A 81 -5.30 6.07 -27.94
CA GLY A 81 -6.52 6.89 -27.83
C GLY A 81 -7.21 6.80 -26.46
N TRP A 82 -8.50 7.17 -26.41
CA TRP A 82 -9.23 7.33 -25.14
C TRP A 82 -9.37 6.04 -24.33
N ALA A 83 -9.38 4.89 -25.00
CA ALA A 83 -9.57 3.58 -24.36
C ALA A 83 -8.36 3.11 -23.51
N MET A 84 -7.18 3.69 -23.71
CA MET A 84 -5.97 3.38 -22.92
C MET A 84 -6.09 3.83 -21.45
N TRP A 85 -6.78 4.95 -21.19
CA TRP A 85 -6.95 5.53 -19.86
C TRP A 85 -7.70 4.65 -18.85
N PRO A 86 -8.90 4.10 -19.16
CA PRO A 86 -9.61 3.23 -18.22
C PRO A 86 -8.86 1.92 -17.94
N ILE A 87 -8.14 1.37 -18.93
CA ILE A 87 -7.32 0.18 -18.75
C ILE A 87 -6.19 0.46 -17.76
N LEU A 88 -5.51 1.60 -17.91
CA LEU A 88 -4.46 2.01 -16.97
C LEU A 88 -5.02 2.22 -15.55
N ALA A 89 -6.20 2.82 -15.43
CA ALA A 89 -6.86 3.01 -14.14
C ALA A 89 -7.16 1.67 -13.44
N VAL A 90 -7.71 0.68 -14.17
CA VAL A 90 -7.98 -0.66 -13.64
C VAL A 90 -6.68 -1.38 -13.28
N PHE A 91 -5.62 -1.22 -14.07
CA PHE A 91 -4.32 -1.83 -13.78
C PHE A 91 -3.72 -1.32 -12.47
N ILE A 92 -3.70 0.00 -12.28
CA ILE A 92 -3.20 0.62 -11.04
C ILE A 92 -4.08 0.21 -9.85
N TYR A 93 -5.40 0.20 -10.02
CA TYR A 93 -6.33 -0.23 -8.98
C TYR A 93 -6.15 -1.71 -8.62
N GLY A 94 -5.93 -2.59 -9.60
CA GLY A 94 -5.67 -4.00 -9.41
C GLY A 94 -4.37 -4.27 -8.64
N ILE A 95 -3.31 -3.53 -8.94
CA ILE A 95 -2.05 -3.60 -8.18
C ILE A 95 -2.27 -3.07 -6.75
N ALA A 96 -2.97 -1.95 -6.58
CA ALA A 96 -3.27 -1.41 -5.26
C ALA A 96 -4.07 -2.39 -4.39
N TYR A 97 -5.12 -3.00 -4.95
CA TYR A 97 -5.91 -4.03 -4.27
C TYR A 97 -5.10 -5.29 -3.97
N SER A 98 -4.25 -5.71 -4.90
CA SER A 98 -3.36 -6.85 -4.71
C SER A 98 -2.38 -6.60 -3.57
N ILE A 99 -1.79 -5.40 -3.48
CA ILE A 99 -0.89 -5.02 -2.39
C ILE A 99 -1.64 -4.97 -1.05
N TRP A 100 -2.85 -4.41 -1.00
CA TRP A 100 -3.69 -4.45 0.21
C TRP A 100 -3.89 -5.91 0.67
N LYS A 101 -4.33 -6.80 -0.22
CA LYS A 101 -4.55 -8.20 0.12
C LYS A 101 -3.26 -8.93 0.48
N PHE A 102 -2.16 -8.67 -0.21
CA PHE A 102 -0.86 -9.27 0.07
C PHE A 102 -0.36 -8.91 1.47
N ILE A 103 -0.47 -7.64 1.85
CA ILE A 103 -0.16 -7.17 3.20
C ILE A 103 -1.06 -7.85 4.23
N SER A 104 -2.37 -7.97 3.95
CA SER A 104 -3.31 -8.67 4.83
C SER A 104 -2.94 -10.16 5.03
N LEU A 105 -2.45 -10.83 3.99
CA LEU A 105 -1.98 -12.23 4.09
C LEU A 105 -0.67 -12.32 4.89
N MET A 106 0.25 -11.38 4.69
CA MET A 106 1.51 -11.35 5.43
C MET A 106 1.28 -11.08 6.92
N TYR A 107 0.34 -10.19 7.27
CA TYR A 107 -0.06 -9.94 8.65
C TYR A 107 -0.81 -11.10 9.32
N ALA A 108 -1.38 -12.03 8.56
CA ALA A 108 -2.08 -13.19 9.10
C ALA A 108 -1.13 -14.29 9.62
N LYS A 109 0.18 -14.21 9.32
CA LYS A 109 1.16 -15.14 9.87
C LYS A 109 1.41 -14.84 11.35
N ILE A 110 0.99 -15.77 12.20
CA ILE A 110 1.45 -15.82 13.59
C ILE A 110 2.86 -16.39 13.66
N ASN A 111 3.65 -15.91 14.63
CA ASN A 111 4.87 -16.61 15.03
C ASN A 111 4.47 -17.85 15.83
N LEU A 112 4.31 -18.99 15.16
CA LEU A 112 3.91 -20.25 15.80
C LEU A 112 4.88 -20.63 16.93
N ASN A 113 6.17 -20.43 16.73
CA ASN A 113 7.18 -20.73 17.74
C ASN A 113 6.98 -19.92 19.03
N ASP A 114 6.71 -18.62 18.91
CA ASP A 114 6.46 -17.75 20.07
C ASP A 114 5.18 -18.17 20.81
N PHE A 115 4.14 -18.54 20.06
CA PHE A 115 2.88 -19.02 20.62
C PHE A 115 3.05 -20.35 21.39
N LEU A 116 3.73 -21.32 20.79
CA LEU A 116 3.99 -22.61 21.44
C LEU A 116 4.87 -22.46 22.67
N ASN A 117 5.89 -21.60 22.61
CA ASN A 117 6.75 -21.31 23.76
C ASN A 117 6.00 -20.66 24.93
N GLN A 118 4.90 -19.96 24.68
CA GLN A 118 4.04 -19.40 25.72
C GLN A 118 3.03 -20.42 26.27
N ILE A 119 2.42 -21.25 25.40
CA ILE A 119 1.32 -22.14 25.80
C ILE A 119 1.81 -23.44 26.48
N VAL A 120 2.91 -24.03 26.00
CA VAL A 120 3.45 -25.29 26.51
C VAL A 120 3.81 -25.24 27.99
N PRO A 121 4.51 -24.21 28.52
CA PRO A 121 4.79 -24.14 29.97
C PRO A 121 3.52 -23.98 30.80
N LEU A 122 2.54 -23.20 30.36
CA LEU A 122 1.26 -23.02 31.08
C LEU A 122 0.50 -24.35 31.24
N ILE A 123 0.53 -25.20 30.19
CA ILE A 123 -0.08 -26.54 30.24
C ILE A 123 0.70 -27.46 31.19
N LYS A 124 2.04 -27.44 31.17
CA LYS A 124 2.88 -28.22 32.08
C LYS A 124 2.66 -27.84 33.55
N GLU A 125 2.44 -26.56 33.82
CA GLU A 125 2.12 -26.02 35.15
C GLU A 125 0.66 -26.24 35.57
N LYS A 126 -0.15 -26.95 34.74
CA LYS A 126 -1.60 -27.16 34.93
C LYS A 126 -2.43 -25.86 35.00
N LYS A 127 -1.92 -24.75 34.46
CA LYS A 127 -2.63 -23.45 34.40
C LYS A 127 -3.53 -23.38 33.15
N ILE A 128 -4.52 -24.28 33.08
CA ILE A 128 -5.40 -24.43 31.90
C ILE A 128 -6.17 -23.14 31.59
N LYS A 129 -6.64 -22.42 32.63
CA LYS A 129 -7.38 -21.16 32.46
C LYS A 129 -6.55 -20.05 31.80
N GLU A 130 -5.28 -19.91 32.19
CA GLU A 130 -4.36 -18.93 31.60
C GLU A 130 -3.98 -19.31 30.16
N ALA A 131 -3.83 -20.61 29.88
CA ALA A 131 -3.58 -21.11 28.53
C ALA A 131 -4.75 -20.79 27.59
N ILE A 132 -6.00 -20.99 28.03
CA ILE A 132 -7.21 -20.65 27.26
C ILE A 132 -7.24 -19.14 26.94
N GLU A 133 -6.93 -18.29 27.92
CA GLU A 133 -6.93 -16.84 27.72
C GLU A 133 -5.84 -16.39 26.70
N THR A 134 -4.66 -17.01 26.78
CA THR A 134 -3.54 -16.74 25.86
C THR A 134 -3.86 -17.22 24.44
N ALA A 135 -4.49 -18.40 24.30
CA ALA A 135 -4.96 -18.92 23.03
C ALA A 135 -6.04 -18.04 22.40
N LYS A 136 -6.99 -17.54 23.20
CA LYS A 136 -8.07 -16.63 22.73
C LYS A 136 -7.56 -15.27 22.25
N LYS A 137 -6.52 -14.73 22.88
CA LYS A 137 -5.90 -13.45 22.50
C LYS A 137 -5.04 -13.57 21.23
N THR A 138 -4.64 -14.78 20.85
CA THR A 138 -3.77 -15.03 19.71
C THR A 138 -4.61 -15.25 18.44
N ARG A 139 -4.41 -14.39 17.43
CA ARG A 139 -5.16 -14.45 16.17
C ARG A 139 -4.48 -15.37 15.18
N GLY A 140 -5.01 -16.54 14.90
CA GLY A 140 -4.52 -17.41 13.82
C GLY A 140 -5.15 -18.80 13.83
N PRO A 141 -5.06 -19.54 12.72
CA PRO A 141 -5.70 -20.85 12.59
C PRO A 141 -5.18 -21.86 13.63
N VAL A 142 -3.86 -21.87 13.89
CA VAL A 142 -3.29 -22.80 14.88
C VAL A 142 -3.74 -22.47 16.31
N ALA A 143 -3.86 -21.18 16.65
CA ALA A 143 -4.34 -20.76 17.97
C ALA A 143 -5.82 -21.10 18.17
N ALA A 144 -6.64 -21.04 17.12
CA ALA A 144 -8.05 -21.44 17.15
C ALA A 144 -8.20 -22.95 17.45
N VAL A 145 -7.43 -23.80 16.78
CA VAL A 145 -7.43 -25.25 17.02
C VAL A 145 -6.95 -25.57 18.45
N VAL A 146 -5.87 -24.93 18.90
CA VAL A 146 -5.35 -25.12 20.26
C VAL A 146 -6.34 -24.62 21.32
N PHE A 147 -7.04 -23.51 21.07
CA PHE A 147 -8.11 -23.02 21.93
C PHE A 147 -9.28 -24.03 22.03
N ALA A 148 -9.75 -24.57 20.90
CA ALA A 148 -10.83 -25.55 20.86
C ALA A 148 -10.48 -26.84 21.63
N GLY A 149 -9.23 -27.27 21.55
CA GLY A 149 -8.72 -28.40 22.35
C GLY A 149 -8.59 -28.05 23.84
N LEU A 150 -8.08 -26.87 24.18
CA LEU A 150 -7.92 -26.41 25.57
C LEU A 150 -9.27 -26.24 26.29
N GLU A 151 -10.31 -25.80 25.57
CA GLU A 151 -11.66 -25.62 26.13
C GLU A 151 -12.24 -26.92 26.70
N LYS A 152 -11.86 -28.08 26.12
CA LYS A 152 -12.32 -29.41 26.54
C LYS A 152 -11.25 -30.27 27.18
N ALA A 153 -10.09 -29.68 27.52
CA ALA A 153 -8.97 -30.41 28.14
C ALA A 153 -9.36 -31.14 29.43
N GLU A 154 -10.36 -30.66 30.17
CA GLU A 154 -10.87 -31.29 31.39
C GLU A 154 -11.84 -32.46 31.13
N GLN A 155 -12.40 -32.58 29.92
CA GLN A 155 -13.41 -33.57 29.55
C GLN A 155 -12.81 -34.89 29.00
N GLY A 156 -11.49 -35.01 29.00
CA GLY A 156 -10.77 -36.18 28.51
C GLY A 156 -10.36 -36.08 27.04
N ILE A 157 -9.56 -37.04 26.59
CA ILE A 157 -8.87 -37.00 25.29
C ILE A 157 -9.86 -37.06 24.12
N GLU A 158 -10.91 -37.89 24.21
CA GLU A 158 -11.92 -38.02 23.15
C GLU A 158 -12.69 -36.71 22.90
N ALA A 159 -12.99 -35.97 23.96
CA ALA A 159 -13.67 -34.68 23.86
C ALA A 159 -12.79 -33.61 23.20
N VAL A 160 -11.48 -33.65 23.46
CA VAL A 160 -10.49 -32.76 22.84
C VAL A 160 -10.37 -33.04 21.35
N GLU A 161 -10.21 -34.31 20.98
CA GLU A 161 -10.06 -34.73 19.58
C GLU A 161 -11.27 -34.33 18.74
N LYS A 162 -12.48 -34.64 19.24
CA LYS A 162 -13.73 -34.28 18.55
C LYS A 162 -13.89 -32.76 18.38
N ASN A 163 -13.42 -31.96 19.33
CA ASN A 163 -13.50 -30.50 19.22
C ASN A 163 -12.44 -29.94 18.26
N MET A 164 -11.24 -30.52 18.23
CA MET A 164 -10.19 -30.11 17.30
C MET A 164 -10.54 -30.47 15.85
N GLU A 165 -11.26 -31.57 15.61
CA GLU A 165 -11.75 -31.97 14.29
C GLU A 165 -12.77 -30.98 13.71
N ASN A 166 -13.58 -30.36 14.58
CA ASN A 166 -14.65 -29.44 14.20
C ASN A 166 -14.23 -27.95 14.22
N ALA A 167 -12.95 -27.65 14.47
CA ALA A 167 -12.41 -26.30 14.69
C ALA A 167 -11.87 -25.62 13.43
#